data_AF-A0A316NCW7-F1
#
_entry.id   AF-A0A316NCW7-F1
#
_cell.length_a   1.000
_cell.length_b   1.000
_cell.length_c   1.000
_cell.angle_alpha   90.00
_cell.angle_beta   90.00
_cell.angle_gamma   90.00
#
_symmetry.space_group_name_H-M   'P 1'
#
loop_
_entity.id
_entity.type
_entity.pdbx_description
1 polymer ?
#
loop_
_entity_poly.entity_id
_entity_poly.type
_entity_poly.pdbx_seq_one_letter_code
_entity_poly.pdbx_strand_id
1 'polypeptide(L)'
;MKIFTDDAFYVQRGDIIYFKNRSFTRGVFMKIITNDAAYVQKNDIAYLNQTDLDIPASIYLKTCETGTFIVDDSNRYEFIQFNEPAEIQFFKNQDWILDYNQVKDMTEDELIEYGEKIITQYNELAETFNALSEQERIQNTELDMRCDLLGFKIFSLHDFIFYRKGLLEIQLPSELPKESPFIISSRTFINPDQELPLPQKTRVLRLEKAIHPKQ
;
A
#
# COMPACT_ATOMS: atom_id res chain seq x y z
N MET A 1 14.80 9.81 -24.86
CA MET A 1 13.62 10.66 -24.62
C MET A 1 12.98 10.17 -23.33
N LYS A 2 13.22 10.88 -22.23
CA LYS A 2 12.75 10.54 -20.89
C LYS A 2 11.38 11.20 -20.71
N ILE A 3 10.32 10.40 -20.69
CA ILE A 3 9.00 10.87 -20.27
C ILE A 3 8.88 10.43 -18.81
N PHE A 4 9.27 11.32 -17.90
CA PHE A 4 8.87 11.21 -16.51
C PHE A 4 7.51 11.88 -16.42
N THR A 5 6.46 11.12 -16.12
CA THR A 5 5.14 11.66 -15.83
C THR A 5 5.17 12.35 -14.47
N ASP A 6 4.48 13.49 -14.39
CA ASP A 6 4.69 14.63 -13.48
C ASP A 6 4.39 14.43 -11.98
N ASP A 7 4.50 13.23 -11.40
CA ASP A 7 4.07 13.00 -10.01
C ASP A 7 5.07 12.24 -9.12
N ALA A 8 6.38 12.28 -9.43
CA ALA A 8 7.43 11.67 -8.61
C ALA A 8 8.15 12.69 -7.69
N PHE A 9 8.09 12.49 -6.37
CA PHE A 9 8.97 13.17 -5.41
C PHE A 9 10.06 12.24 -4.90
N TYR A 10 11.23 12.78 -4.63
CA TYR A 10 12.37 12.02 -4.12
C TYR A 10 12.41 12.09 -2.59
N VAL A 11 12.52 10.95 -1.92
CA VAL A 11 12.87 10.89 -0.50
C VAL A 11 14.29 10.32 -0.42
N GLN A 12 15.23 11.09 0.13
CA GLN A 12 16.58 10.61 0.40
C GLN A 12 16.70 10.27 1.88
N ARG A 13 16.97 8.99 2.20
CA ARG A 13 17.40 8.55 3.53
C ARG A 13 18.76 7.87 3.40
N GLY A 14 19.82 8.58 3.74
CA GLY A 14 21.20 8.11 3.51
C GLY A 14 21.56 8.08 2.01
N ASP A 15 22.23 7.01 1.57
CA ASP A 15 22.63 6.79 0.17
C ASP A 15 21.50 6.24 -0.73
N ILE A 16 20.30 6.05 -0.17
CA ILE A 16 19.16 5.45 -0.87
C ILE A 16 18.21 6.56 -1.33
N ILE A 17 17.87 6.53 -2.62
CA ILE A 17 16.94 7.45 -3.27
C ILE A 17 15.63 6.71 -3.55
N TYR A 18 14.55 7.13 -2.90
CA TYR A 18 13.19 6.63 -3.15
C TYR A 18 12.45 7.54 -4.14
N PHE A 19 11.72 6.94 -5.08
CA PHE A 19 10.82 7.65 -5.98
C PHE A 19 9.38 7.47 -5.50
N LYS A 20 8.81 8.50 -4.87
CA LYS A 20 7.38 8.56 -4.52
C LYS A 20 6.59 9.05 -5.73
N ASN A 21 6.18 8.14 -6.60
CA ASN A 21 5.27 8.46 -7.70
C ASN A 21 3.82 8.21 -7.25
N ARG A 22 2.95 9.23 -7.24
CA ARG A 22 1.52 9.05 -6.83
C ARG A 22 0.81 7.98 -7.67
N SER A 23 1.30 7.72 -8.88
CA SER A 23 0.80 6.70 -9.79
C SER A 23 1.03 5.25 -9.31
N PHE A 24 1.97 5.01 -8.38
CA PHE A 24 2.28 3.68 -7.82
C PHE A 24 1.27 3.19 -6.77
N THR A 25 0.21 3.96 -6.51
CA THR A 25 -0.88 3.59 -5.60
C THR A 25 -1.96 2.72 -6.24
N ARG A 26 -1.79 2.32 -7.52
CA ARG A 26 -2.73 1.47 -8.25
C ARG A 26 -2.15 0.08 -8.48
N GLY A 27 -2.58 -0.90 -7.70
CA GLY A 27 -2.19 -2.29 -7.84
C GLY A 27 -2.84 -3.17 -6.77
N VAL A 28 -3.01 -4.46 -7.04
CA VAL A 28 -3.29 -5.46 -6.00
C VAL A 28 -2.11 -5.48 -5.08
N PHE A 29 -2.40 -5.41 -3.79
CA PHE A 29 -1.40 -5.44 -2.75
C PHE A 29 -1.90 -6.45 -1.72
N MET A 30 -1.19 -7.55 -1.56
CA MET A 30 -1.60 -8.61 -0.67
C MET A 30 -0.40 -9.31 -0.05
N LYS A 31 -0.61 -9.73 1.20
CA LYS A 31 0.22 -10.72 1.87
C LYS A 31 -0.52 -12.05 1.96
N ILE A 32 0.24 -13.12 2.03
CA ILE A 32 -0.24 -14.46 2.34
C ILE A 32 0.58 -14.97 3.51
N ILE A 33 -0.09 -15.21 4.63
CA ILE A 33 0.55 -15.71 5.84
C ILE A 33 0.25 -17.19 5.99
N THR A 34 1.30 -18.01 6.07
CA THR A 34 1.22 -19.43 6.44
C THR A 34 1.83 -19.62 7.83
N ASN A 35 1.92 -20.88 8.28
CA ASN A 35 2.62 -21.19 9.53
C ASN A 35 4.11 -20.90 9.44
N ASP A 36 4.71 -21.14 8.27
CA ASP A 36 6.16 -21.19 8.08
C ASP A 36 6.70 -20.07 7.19
N ALA A 37 5.82 -19.28 6.57
CA ALA A 37 6.21 -18.23 5.65
C ALA A 37 5.22 -17.06 5.61
N ALA A 38 5.74 -15.89 5.26
CA ALA A 38 4.97 -14.76 4.79
C ALA A 38 5.36 -14.46 3.33
N TYR A 39 4.38 -14.47 2.42
CA TYR A 39 4.57 -14.05 1.05
C TYR A 39 3.99 -12.66 0.90
N VAL A 40 4.79 -11.68 0.48
CA VAL A 40 4.37 -10.28 0.41
C VAL A 40 4.70 -9.74 -0.97
N GLN A 41 3.76 -9.05 -1.61
CA GLN A 41 4.01 -8.52 -2.95
C GLN A 41 5.07 -7.40 -2.92
N LYS A 42 5.84 -7.29 -4.00
CA LYS A 42 6.90 -6.30 -4.13
C LYS A 42 6.39 -4.87 -3.92
N ASN A 43 5.17 -4.56 -4.37
CA ASN A 43 4.60 -3.23 -4.17
C ASN A 43 4.32 -2.91 -2.70
N ASP A 44 3.78 -3.86 -1.92
CA ASP A 44 3.58 -3.68 -0.48
C ASP A 44 4.89 -3.37 0.24
N ILE A 45 5.97 -4.07 -0.14
CA ILE A 45 7.31 -3.83 0.40
C ILE A 45 7.81 -2.44 -0.01
N ALA A 46 7.61 -2.03 -1.27
CA ALA A 46 8.01 -0.71 -1.73
C ALA A 46 7.24 0.41 -1.01
N TYR A 47 5.96 0.19 -0.69
CA TYR A 47 5.18 1.12 0.10
C TYR A 47 5.63 1.12 1.56
N LEU A 48 5.86 -0.07 2.14
CA LEU A 48 6.36 -0.24 3.51
C LEU A 48 7.67 0.54 3.72
N ASN A 49 8.59 0.50 2.76
CA ASN A 49 9.86 1.24 2.80
C ASN A 49 9.70 2.78 2.78
N GLN A 50 8.50 3.29 2.47
CA GLN A 50 8.16 4.72 2.51
C GLN A 50 7.44 5.12 3.80
N THR A 51 7.12 4.16 4.68
CA THR A 51 6.48 4.40 5.97
C THR A 51 7.52 4.69 7.05
N ASP A 52 7.04 5.21 8.19
CA ASP A 52 7.84 5.38 9.40
C ASP A 52 7.73 4.18 10.35
N LEU A 53 7.31 3.01 9.86
CA LEU A 53 7.18 1.79 10.65
C LEU A 53 8.55 1.18 10.99
N ASP A 54 8.65 0.60 12.18
CA ASP A 54 9.84 -0.12 12.64
C ASP A 54 9.97 -1.47 11.91
N ILE A 55 10.62 -1.45 10.76
CA ILE A 55 10.77 -2.61 9.88
C ILE A 55 12.04 -3.40 10.24
N PRO A 56 11.94 -4.72 10.49
CA PRO A 56 13.09 -5.59 10.69
C PRO A 56 14.16 -5.44 9.59
N ALA A 57 15.42 -5.27 9.99
CA ALA A 57 16.54 -5.09 9.05
C ALA A 57 16.67 -6.24 8.04
N SER A 58 16.30 -7.46 8.43
CA SER A 58 16.34 -8.64 7.55
C SER A 58 15.41 -8.51 6.34
N ILE A 59 14.26 -7.83 6.49
CA ILE A 59 13.35 -7.53 5.38
C ILE A 59 14.06 -6.66 4.35
N TYR A 60 14.69 -5.55 4.81
CA TYR A 60 15.44 -4.66 3.93
C TYR A 60 16.61 -5.35 3.23
N LEU A 61 17.40 -6.14 3.99
CA LEU A 61 18.54 -6.85 3.45
C LEU A 61 18.13 -7.80 2.33
N LYS A 62 17.02 -8.53 2.51
CA LYS A 62 16.47 -9.44 1.52
C LYS A 62 15.94 -8.72 0.27
N THR A 63 15.34 -7.56 0.44
CA THR A 63 14.73 -6.81 -0.68
C THR A 63 15.76 -6.01 -1.47
N CYS A 64 16.85 -5.60 -0.81
CA CYS A 64 17.86 -4.70 -1.37
C CYS A 64 19.24 -5.36 -1.50
N GLU A 65 19.34 -6.69 -1.66
CA GLU A 65 20.62 -7.41 -1.71
C GLU A 65 21.60 -6.84 -2.74
N THR A 66 21.10 -6.29 -3.86
CA THR A 66 21.90 -5.67 -4.92
C THR A 66 22.02 -4.15 -4.81
N GLY A 67 21.57 -3.56 -3.70
CA GLY A 67 21.64 -2.14 -3.38
C GLY A 67 20.51 -1.28 -3.97
N THR A 68 19.60 -1.84 -4.78
CA THR A 68 18.43 -1.10 -5.28
C THR A 68 17.23 -2.02 -5.39
N PHE A 69 16.10 -1.60 -4.79
CA PHE A 69 14.80 -2.26 -4.92
C PHE A 69 13.92 -1.48 -5.91
N ILE A 70 13.73 -2.04 -7.10
CA ILE A 70 12.95 -1.42 -8.19
C ILE A 70 11.65 -2.20 -8.38
N VAL A 71 10.54 -1.49 -8.23
CA VAL A 71 9.20 -2.01 -8.51
C VAL A 71 8.61 -1.23 -9.68
N ASP A 72 7.97 -1.94 -10.61
CA ASP A 72 7.25 -1.38 -11.75
C ASP A 72 6.07 -2.29 -12.16
N ASP A 73 5.35 -1.91 -13.22
CA ASP A 73 4.16 -2.64 -13.68
C ASP A 73 4.43 -4.10 -14.07
N SER A 74 5.68 -4.45 -14.39
CA SER A 74 6.04 -5.82 -14.77
C SER A 74 6.22 -6.75 -13.57
N ASN A 75 6.54 -6.21 -12.39
CA ASN A 75 6.92 -7.02 -11.23
C ASN A 75 6.15 -6.70 -9.94
N ARG A 76 5.29 -5.67 -9.93
CA ARG A 76 4.59 -5.19 -8.73
C ARG A 76 3.76 -6.24 -8.00
N TYR A 77 3.28 -7.26 -8.71
CA TYR A 77 2.48 -8.36 -8.17
C TYR A 77 3.29 -9.59 -7.76
N GLU A 78 4.60 -9.61 -8.04
CA GLU A 78 5.45 -10.73 -7.64
C GLU A 78 5.59 -10.79 -6.13
N PHE A 79 5.59 -12.00 -5.58
CA PHE A 79 5.74 -12.24 -4.15
C PHE A 79 7.21 -12.42 -3.78
N ILE A 80 7.59 -11.84 -2.65
CA ILE A 80 8.81 -12.18 -1.93
C ILE A 80 8.41 -13.02 -0.71
N GLN A 81 9.04 -14.19 -0.58
CA GLN A 81 8.84 -15.09 0.55
C GLN A 81 9.76 -14.67 1.71
N PHE A 82 9.25 -14.66 2.94
CA PHE A 82 9.97 -14.43 4.18
C PHE A 82 9.72 -15.61 5.12
N ASN A 83 10.80 -16.19 5.65
CA ASN A 83 10.75 -17.43 6.44
C ASN A 83 11.30 -17.24 7.86
N GLU A 84 11.90 -16.08 8.17
CA GLU A 84 12.39 -15.83 9.52
C GLU A 84 11.20 -15.54 10.45
N PRO A 85 11.14 -16.14 11.66
CA PRO A 85 10.02 -15.95 12.57
C PRO A 85 9.69 -14.49 12.89
N ALA A 86 10.71 -13.63 13.00
CA ALA A 86 10.53 -12.20 13.24
C ALA A 86 9.89 -11.46 12.05
N GLU A 87 10.22 -11.86 10.82
CA GLU A 87 9.64 -11.28 9.60
C GLU A 87 8.18 -11.72 9.45
N ILE A 88 7.91 -13.01 9.68
CA ILE A 88 6.55 -13.56 9.65
C ILE A 88 5.69 -12.85 10.69
N GLN A 89 6.18 -12.68 11.93
CA GLN A 89 5.45 -11.99 12.98
C GLN A 89 5.24 -10.50 12.67
N PHE A 90 6.23 -9.85 12.07
CA PHE A 90 6.10 -8.47 11.62
C PHE A 90 4.97 -8.33 10.59
N PHE A 91 4.95 -9.16 9.55
CA PHE A 91 3.92 -9.12 8.51
C PHE A 91 2.55 -9.55 9.01
N LYS A 92 2.45 -10.46 9.99
CA LYS A 92 1.20 -10.76 10.70
C LYS A 92 0.58 -9.50 11.29
N ASN A 93 1.40 -8.62 11.88
CA ASN A 93 0.94 -7.39 12.53
C ASN A 93 0.65 -6.22 11.57
N GLN A 94 0.94 -6.35 10.26
CA GLN A 94 0.68 -5.29 9.28
C GLN A 94 -0.76 -5.36 8.75
N ASP A 95 -1.72 -4.90 9.54
CA ASP A 95 -3.16 -4.96 9.18
C ASP A 95 -3.53 -4.11 7.95
N TRP A 96 -2.69 -3.15 7.59
CA TRP A 96 -2.89 -2.29 6.42
C TRP A 96 -2.60 -3.03 5.10
N ILE A 97 -1.79 -4.09 5.12
CA ILE A 97 -1.57 -4.98 3.98
C ILE A 97 -2.72 -5.99 3.94
N LEU A 98 -3.42 -6.08 2.81
CA LEU A 98 -4.53 -7.01 2.65
C LEU A 98 -4.07 -8.46 2.84
N ASP A 99 -4.65 -9.18 3.80
CA ASP A 99 -4.36 -10.60 3.98
C ASP A 99 -5.24 -11.43 3.06
N TYR A 100 -4.64 -12.10 2.09
CA TYR A 100 -5.34 -12.97 1.16
C TYR A 100 -6.12 -14.08 1.85
N ASN A 101 -5.58 -14.68 2.92
CA ASN A 101 -6.30 -15.74 3.63
C ASN A 101 -7.53 -15.22 4.36
N GLN A 102 -7.58 -13.92 4.65
CA GLN A 102 -8.77 -13.27 5.23
C GLN A 102 -9.87 -13.08 4.18
N VAL A 103 -9.52 -12.77 2.93
CA VAL A 103 -10.48 -12.31 1.91
C VAL A 103 -10.81 -13.31 0.81
N LYS A 104 -9.98 -14.35 0.62
CA LYS A 104 -10.12 -15.32 -0.48
C LYS A 104 -11.46 -16.06 -0.52
N ASP A 105 -12.05 -16.32 0.64
CA ASP A 105 -13.31 -17.08 0.74
C ASP A 105 -14.53 -16.16 0.88
N MET A 106 -14.33 -14.84 0.91
CA MET A 106 -15.42 -13.88 0.99
C MET A 106 -16.22 -13.84 -0.31
N THR A 107 -17.53 -13.75 -0.15
CA THR A 107 -18.47 -13.42 -1.21
C THR A 107 -18.28 -11.98 -1.67
N GLU A 108 -18.89 -11.66 -2.81
CA GLU A 108 -18.88 -10.30 -3.34
C GLU A 108 -19.46 -9.30 -2.31
N ASP A 109 -20.59 -9.62 -1.69
CA ASP A 109 -21.23 -8.75 -0.68
C ASP A 109 -20.37 -8.60 0.59
N GLU A 110 -19.73 -9.67 1.07
CA GLU A 110 -18.83 -9.60 2.23
C GLU A 110 -17.59 -8.73 1.97
N LEU A 111 -17.08 -8.72 0.74
CA LEU A 111 -15.98 -7.83 0.34
C LEU A 111 -16.42 -6.35 0.33
N ILE A 112 -17.66 -6.05 -0.07
CA ILE A 112 -18.22 -4.68 0.04
C ILE A 112 -18.24 -4.26 1.50
N GLU A 113 -18.87 -5.08 2.36
CA GLU A 113 -19.04 -4.76 3.77
C GLU A 113 -17.68 -4.59 4.45
N TYR A 114 -16.68 -5.37 4.04
CA TYR A 114 -15.32 -5.20 4.49
C TYR A 114 -14.71 -3.87 4.04
N GLY A 115 -14.90 -3.48 2.78
CA GLY A 115 -14.50 -2.19 2.24
C GLY A 115 -15.16 -1.01 2.96
N GLU A 116 -16.46 -1.08 3.20
CA GLU A 116 -17.24 -0.06 3.92
C GLU A 116 -16.73 0.13 5.35
N LYS A 117 -16.33 -0.95 6.04
CA LYS A 117 -15.71 -0.86 7.38
C LYS A 117 -14.37 -0.13 7.32
N ILE A 118 -13.54 -0.40 6.32
CA ILE A 118 -12.24 0.30 6.14
C ILE A 118 -12.47 1.79 5.83
N ILE A 119 -13.44 2.11 4.96
CA ILE A 119 -13.81 3.49 4.63
C ILE A 119 -14.34 4.24 5.85
N THR A 120 -15.15 3.58 6.68
CA THR A 120 -15.66 4.17 7.93
C THR A 120 -14.50 4.53 8.86
N GLN A 121 -13.56 3.60 9.08
CA GLN A 121 -12.35 3.88 9.88
C GLN A 121 -11.50 5.00 9.29
N TYR A 122 -11.35 5.03 7.97
CA TYR A 122 -10.64 6.10 7.28
C TYR A 122 -11.29 7.46 7.52
N ASN A 123 -12.61 7.56 7.39
CA ASN A 123 -13.35 8.80 7.59
C ASN A 123 -13.26 9.28 9.03
N GLU A 124 -13.38 8.39 10.02
CA GLU A 124 -13.21 8.74 11.44
C GLU A 124 -11.81 9.33 11.73
N LEU A 125 -10.76 8.73 11.17
CA LEU A 125 -9.39 9.27 11.31
C LEU A 125 -9.21 10.57 10.55
N ALA A 126 -9.77 10.69 9.35
CA ALA A 126 -9.69 11.90 8.53
C ALA A 126 -10.43 13.06 9.20
N GLU A 127 -11.60 12.84 9.78
CA GLU A 127 -12.34 13.84 10.57
C GLU A 127 -11.52 14.28 11.78
N THR A 128 -10.93 13.33 12.51
CA THR A 128 -10.04 13.63 13.64
C THR A 128 -8.86 14.49 13.19
N PHE A 129 -8.20 14.13 12.10
CA PHE A 129 -7.07 14.87 11.54
C PHE A 129 -7.48 16.28 11.06
N ASN A 130 -8.65 16.39 10.43
CA ASN A 130 -9.19 17.66 9.94
C ASN A 130 -9.64 18.58 11.07
N ALA A 131 -9.99 18.05 12.24
CA ALA A 131 -10.30 18.86 13.42
C ALA A 131 -9.04 19.47 14.07
N LEU A 132 -7.84 18.91 13.83
CA LEU A 132 -6.58 19.45 14.33
C LEU A 132 -6.21 20.77 13.65
N SER A 133 -5.55 21.66 14.41
CA SER A 133 -4.89 22.85 13.85
C SER A 133 -3.71 22.48 12.95
N GLU A 134 -3.24 23.40 12.12
CA GLU A 134 -2.10 23.16 11.22
C GLU A 134 -0.85 22.70 11.97
N GLN A 135 -0.54 23.31 13.12
CA GLN A 135 0.62 22.95 13.93
C GLN A 135 0.48 21.55 14.54
N GLU A 136 -0.70 21.19 15.02
CA GLU A 136 -0.98 19.84 15.53
C GLU A 136 -0.91 18.79 14.42
N ARG A 137 -1.40 19.09 13.21
CA ARG A 137 -1.28 18.18 12.05
C ARG A 137 0.17 17.92 11.69
N ILE A 138 1.03 18.93 11.72
CA ILE A 138 2.47 18.78 11.44
C ILE A 138 3.14 17.86 12.48
N GLN A 139 2.69 17.92 13.73
CA GLN A 139 3.23 17.11 14.82
C GLN A 139 2.63 15.69 14.86
N ASN A 140 1.44 15.49 14.30
CA ASN A 140 0.71 14.23 14.35
C ASN A 140 0.89 13.42 13.06
N THR A 141 2.15 13.09 12.76
CA THR A 141 2.52 12.31 11.56
C THR A 141 2.00 10.87 11.60
N GLU A 142 1.79 10.30 12.81
CA GLU A 142 1.21 8.97 12.97
C GLU A 142 -0.24 8.92 12.45
N LEU A 143 -1.05 9.93 12.76
CA LEU A 143 -2.44 9.98 12.29
C LEU A 143 -2.51 10.13 10.76
N ASP A 144 -1.64 10.97 10.16
CA ASP A 144 -1.52 11.09 8.69
C ASP A 144 -1.11 9.76 8.06
N MET A 145 -0.09 9.09 8.63
CA MET A 145 0.36 7.78 8.15
C MET A 145 -0.77 6.74 8.24
N ARG A 146 -1.54 6.69 9.33
CA ARG A 146 -2.66 5.75 9.47
C ARG A 146 -3.76 5.98 8.43
N CYS A 147 -4.06 7.23 8.10
CA CYS A 147 -4.96 7.56 6.99
C CYS A 147 -4.41 7.04 5.66
N ASP A 148 -3.14 7.30 5.36
CA ASP A 148 -2.47 6.85 4.14
C ASP A 148 -2.46 5.30 4.05
N LEU A 149 -2.21 4.59 5.15
CA LEU A 149 -2.23 3.12 5.23
C LEU A 149 -3.63 2.53 5.01
N LEU A 150 -4.69 3.13 5.56
CA LEU A 150 -6.07 2.70 5.30
C LEU A 150 -6.48 2.98 3.86
N GLY A 151 -6.10 4.13 3.31
CA GLY A 151 -6.30 4.45 1.90
C GLY A 151 -5.64 3.41 1.00
N PHE A 152 -4.40 3.04 1.31
CA PHE A 152 -3.67 1.98 0.60
C PHE A 152 -4.44 0.65 0.63
N LYS A 153 -4.94 0.23 1.79
CA LYS A 153 -5.73 -1.00 1.95
C LYS A 153 -7.02 -1.01 1.13
N ILE A 154 -7.69 0.13 0.98
CA ILE A 154 -8.90 0.25 0.13
C ILE A 154 -8.55 -0.03 -1.34
N PHE A 155 -7.43 0.53 -1.82
CA PHE A 155 -6.95 0.25 -3.18
C PHE A 155 -6.57 -1.22 -3.36
N SER A 156 -5.90 -1.84 -2.38
CA SER A 156 -5.62 -3.28 -2.37
C SER A 156 -6.88 -4.13 -2.56
N LEU A 157 -7.94 -3.79 -1.82
CA LEU A 157 -9.21 -4.52 -1.84
C LEU A 157 -9.93 -4.39 -3.18
N HIS A 158 -9.96 -3.19 -3.75
CA HIS A 158 -10.51 -2.94 -5.08
C HIS A 158 -9.84 -3.84 -6.13
N ASP A 159 -8.52 -3.89 -6.12
CA ASP A 159 -7.76 -4.66 -7.08
C ASP A 159 -7.86 -6.18 -6.83
N PHE A 160 -7.98 -6.61 -5.58
CA PHE A 160 -8.31 -8.00 -5.25
C PHE A 160 -9.67 -8.42 -5.84
N ILE A 161 -10.68 -7.54 -5.81
CA ILE A 161 -11.97 -7.78 -6.49
C ILE A 161 -11.76 -7.95 -7.99
N PHE A 162 -10.91 -7.13 -8.61
CA PHE A 162 -10.60 -7.25 -10.05
C PHE A 162 -9.90 -8.56 -10.38
N TYR A 163 -8.95 -8.98 -9.54
CA TYR A 163 -8.28 -10.28 -9.64
C TYR A 163 -9.29 -11.42 -9.60
N ARG A 164 -10.18 -11.42 -8.61
CA ARG A 164 -11.19 -12.47 -8.47
C ARG A 164 -12.23 -12.46 -9.59
N LYS A 165 -12.50 -11.30 -10.21
CA LYS A 165 -13.34 -11.17 -11.42
C LYS A 165 -12.62 -11.59 -12.71
N GLY A 166 -11.34 -11.96 -12.64
CA GLY A 166 -10.52 -12.33 -13.81
C GLY A 166 -10.14 -11.13 -14.69
N LEU A 167 -10.29 -9.91 -14.18
CA LEU A 167 -9.92 -8.66 -14.87
C LEU A 167 -8.47 -8.28 -14.63
N LEU A 168 -7.82 -8.97 -13.70
CA LEU A 168 -6.42 -8.76 -13.34
C LEU A 168 -5.75 -10.11 -13.09
N GLU A 169 -4.57 -10.30 -13.66
CA GLU A 169 -3.80 -11.52 -13.51
C GLU A 169 -2.77 -11.37 -12.38
N ILE A 170 -2.84 -12.26 -11.40
CA ILE A 170 -1.85 -12.40 -10.33
C ILE A 170 -1.42 -13.85 -10.28
N GLN A 171 -0.11 -14.09 -10.29
CA GLN A 171 0.46 -15.40 -10.04
C GLN A 171 0.64 -15.59 -8.54
N LEU A 172 -0.18 -16.45 -7.95
CA LEU A 172 0.01 -16.87 -6.57
C LEU A 172 1.29 -17.74 -6.46
N PRO A 173 1.97 -17.72 -5.29
CA PRO A 173 3.05 -18.65 -4.99
C PRO A 173 2.65 -20.10 -5.30
N SER A 174 3.55 -20.85 -5.93
CA SER A 174 3.28 -22.19 -6.45
C SER A 174 2.88 -23.22 -5.41
N GLU A 175 3.20 -22.98 -4.14
CA GLU A 175 2.85 -23.85 -3.03
C GLU A 175 1.37 -23.73 -2.62
N LEU A 176 0.65 -22.74 -3.15
CA LEU A 176 -0.75 -22.48 -2.82
C LEU A 176 -1.71 -23.09 -3.85
N PRO A 177 -2.90 -23.53 -3.41
CA PRO A 177 -3.92 -24.03 -4.33
C PRO A 177 -4.37 -22.92 -5.29
N LYS A 178 -4.66 -23.29 -6.54
CA LYS A 178 -5.22 -22.36 -7.53
C LYS A 178 -6.62 -21.92 -7.08
N GLU A 179 -6.85 -20.61 -7.08
CA GLU A 179 -8.17 -20.01 -6.82
C GLU A 179 -9.19 -20.43 -7.88
N SER A 180 -10.44 -20.58 -7.45
CA SER A 180 -11.58 -20.60 -8.37
C SER A 180 -12.04 -19.15 -8.61
N PRO A 181 -12.16 -18.68 -9.86
CA PRO A 181 -12.61 -17.33 -10.14
C PRO A 181 -14.04 -17.10 -9.65
N PHE A 182 -14.41 -15.84 -9.36
CA PHE A 182 -15.81 -15.48 -9.10
C PHE A 182 -16.67 -15.90 -10.29
N ILE A 183 -17.84 -16.48 -10.01
CA ILE A 183 -18.93 -16.52 -10.99
C ILE A 183 -19.45 -15.10 -11.08
N ILE A 184 -19.30 -14.48 -12.25
CA ILE A 184 -19.66 -13.06 -12.49
C ILE A 184 -21.15 -12.87 -12.16
N SER A 185 -21.42 -12.28 -11.00
CA SER A 185 -22.71 -11.69 -10.67
C SER A 185 -22.80 -10.35 -11.42
N SER A 186 -23.93 -10.10 -12.07
CA SER A 186 -24.19 -8.92 -12.92
C SER A 186 -24.30 -7.60 -12.14
N ARG A 187 -23.80 -7.52 -10.89
CA ARG A 187 -23.81 -6.29 -10.10
C ARG A 187 -22.54 -5.48 -10.36
N THR A 188 -22.74 -4.33 -10.99
CA THR A 188 -21.73 -3.29 -11.12
C THR A 188 -21.47 -2.70 -9.75
N PHE A 189 -20.23 -2.78 -9.26
CA PHE A 189 -19.83 -1.95 -8.13
C PHE A 189 -19.71 -0.49 -8.54
N ILE A 190 -19.96 0.34 -7.54
CA ILE A 190 -19.66 1.76 -7.37
C ILE A 190 -18.83 2.32 -8.51
N ASN A 191 -19.37 3.38 -9.12
CA ASN A 191 -18.72 4.13 -10.19
C ASN A 191 -17.26 4.46 -9.79
N PRO A 192 -16.24 3.99 -10.53
CA PRO A 192 -14.84 4.31 -10.24
C PRO A 192 -14.53 5.81 -10.32
N ASP A 193 -15.43 6.61 -10.90
CA ASP A 193 -15.37 8.07 -10.95
C ASP A 193 -16.06 8.75 -9.75
N GLN A 194 -16.59 7.99 -8.78
CA GLN A 194 -17.13 8.56 -7.56
C GLN A 194 -15.95 9.02 -6.69
N GLU A 195 -15.57 10.29 -6.82
CA GLU A 195 -14.54 10.92 -5.99
C GLU A 195 -14.88 10.69 -4.51
N LEU A 196 -14.11 9.81 -3.86
CA LEU A 196 -14.06 9.79 -2.40
C LEU A 196 -13.55 11.17 -1.96
N PRO A 197 -14.22 11.86 -1.03
CA PRO A 197 -13.76 13.17 -0.57
C PRO A 197 -12.36 13.00 0.03
N LEU A 198 -11.35 13.34 -0.75
CA LEU A 198 -9.97 13.34 -0.29
C LEU A 198 -9.87 14.40 0.81
N PRO A 199 -9.13 14.12 1.91
CA PRO A 199 -8.77 15.15 2.88
C PRO A 199 -8.21 16.34 2.11
N GLN A 200 -8.70 17.54 2.41
CA GLN A 200 -8.26 18.78 1.74
C GLN A 200 -6.78 19.03 2.07
N LYS A 201 -5.87 18.38 1.33
CA LYS A 201 -4.42 18.59 1.39
C LYS A 201 -4.11 19.89 0.65
N THR A 202 -4.24 21.03 1.32
CA THR A 202 -3.53 22.25 0.87
C THR A 202 -2.10 22.20 1.42
N ARG A 203 -1.27 21.29 0.90
CA ARG A 203 0.16 21.31 1.18
C ARG A 203 0.83 22.27 0.19
N VAL A 204 0.79 23.57 0.48
CA VAL A 204 1.74 24.51 -0.12
C VAL A 204 3.09 24.25 0.55
N LEU A 205 3.86 23.31 0.01
CA LEU A 205 5.29 23.28 0.28
C LEU A 205 5.91 24.49 -0.43
N ARG A 206 5.94 25.64 0.26
CA ARG A 206 6.90 26.70 -0.06
C ARG A 206 8.29 26.11 0.17
N LEU A 207 8.91 25.64 -0.90
CA LEU A 207 10.36 25.48 -0.97
C LEU A 207 10.97 26.89 -0.98
N GLU A 208 11.01 27.55 0.18
CA GLU A 208 11.97 28.64 0.35
C GLU A 208 13.36 28.00 0.35
N LYS A 209 14.07 28.22 -0.76
CA LYS A 209 15.42 27.78 -1.03
C LYS A 209 16.31 28.00 0.20
N ALA A 210 16.65 26.91 0.89
CA ALA A 210 17.88 26.83 1.66
C ALA A 210 19.04 26.68 0.67
N ILE A 211 19.42 27.77 0.02
CA ILE A 211 20.77 27.95 -0.51
C ILE A 211 21.30 29.21 0.15
N HIS A 212 21.84 29.06 1.36
CA HIS A 212 22.85 29.99 1.85
C HIS A 212 24.22 29.44 1.43
N PRO A 213 24.99 30.17 0.61
CA PRO A 213 26.42 30.17 0.75
C PRO A 213 26.80 31.17 1.86
N LYS A 214 27.31 30.66 2.99
CA LYS A 214 28.40 31.33 3.74
C LYS A 214 29.69 30.98 2.97
N GLN A 215 30.66 31.83 2.65
CA GLN A 215 31.03 33.21 2.98
C GLN A 215 31.46 33.91 1.69
#